data_AF-A0A3B9AIC7-F1
#
_entry.id   AF-A0A3B9AIC7-F1
#
_cell.length_a   1.000
_cell.length_b   1.000
_cell.length_c   1.000
_cell.angle_alpha   90.00
_cell.angle_beta   90.00
_cell.angle_gamma   90.00
#
_symmetry.space_group_name_H-M   'P 1'
#
loop_
_entity.id
_entity.type
_entity.pdbx_description
1 polymer ?
#
loop_
_entity_poly.entity_id
_entity_poly.type
_entity_poly.pdbx_seq_one_letter_code
_entity_poly.pdbx_strand_id
1 'polypeptide(L)'
;MYTSDPLWQRISLYHPDKPGVELSFSQRLARENGWNRRFALRAIEEYKRFMYLVCSGTTPVTPSETVDQVWHLHLIYSKLYWEEFCGAVLQQPVHHSPTEGGKIEQGKFAQFYSDTLQRYQETFGEAPPSDIWPPLSKRFGTAKWRWVDLKRFWLVPKW
;
A
#
# COMPACT_ATOMS: atom_id res chain seq x y z
N MET A 1 -1.76 16.81 -16.46
CA MET A 1 -1.77 16.72 -14.98
C MET A 1 -2.59 15.50 -14.61
N TYR A 2 -2.09 14.66 -13.70
CA TYR A 2 -2.79 13.42 -13.30
C TYR A 2 -4.20 13.68 -12.74
N THR A 3 -4.45 14.88 -12.19
CA THR A 3 -5.76 15.29 -11.64
C THR A 3 -6.92 15.30 -12.63
N SER A 4 -6.63 15.47 -13.93
CA SER A 4 -7.64 15.45 -15.00
C SER A 4 -7.81 14.05 -15.62
N ASP A 5 -7.01 13.07 -15.19
CA ASP A 5 -7.08 11.71 -15.69
C ASP A 5 -8.35 11.03 -15.13
N PRO A 6 -9.25 10.48 -15.98
CA PRO A 6 -10.44 9.76 -15.53
C PRO A 6 -10.13 8.60 -14.58
N LEU A 7 -9.00 7.93 -14.74
CA LEU A 7 -8.57 6.86 -13.82
C LEU A 7 -8.33 7.44 -12.41
N TRP A 8 -7.58 8.54 -12.32
CA TRP A 8 -7.32 9.19 -11.03
C TRP A 8 -8.60 9.74 -10.40
N GLN A 9 -9.52 10.29 -11.19
CA GLN A 9 -10.80 10.78 -10.69
C GLN A 9 -11.59 9.66 -10.01
N ARG A 10 -11.69 8.47 -10.64
CA ARG A 10 -12.35 7.31 -10.04
C ARG A 10 -11.62 6.82 -8.80
N ILE A 11 -10.29 6.69 -8.86
CA ILE A 11 -9.47 6.26 -7.73
C ILE A 11 -9.62 7.22 -6.55
N SER A 12 -9.53 8.53 -6.76
CA SER A 12 -9.55 9.53 -5.69
C SER A 12 -10.89 9.58 -4.95
N LEU A 13 -12.00 9.28 -5.65
CA LEU A 13 -13.34 9.19 -5.05
C LEU A 13 -13.60 7.87 -4.32
N TYR A 14 -12.83 6.82 -4.60
CA TYR A 14 -12.99 5.53 -3.94
C TYR A 14 -12.59 5.59 -2.46
N HIS A 15 -13.40 4.95 -1.61
CA HIS A 15 -13.10 4.77 -0.20
C HIS A 15 -13.57 3.37 0.26
N PRO A 16 -12.70 2.58 0.93
CA PRO A 16 -13.03 1.20 1.32
C PRO A 16 -13.91 1.08 2.57
N ASP A 17 -14.04 2.15 3.37
CA ASP A 17 -14.96 2.13 4.52
C ASP A 17 -16.41 2.18 4.06
N LYS A 18 -17.22 1.25 4.58
CA LYS A 18 -18.68 1.23 4.40
C LYS A 18 -19.35 1.94 5.59
N PRO A 19 -20.42 2.73 5.38
CA PRO A 19 -21.18 3.31 6.48
C PRO A 19 -21.91 2.23 7.27
N GLY A 20 -22.16 2.48 8.55
CA GLY A 20 -22.99 1.61 9.39
C GLY A 20 -22.33 0.29 9.84
N VAL A 21 -21.05 0.08 9.58
CA VAL A 21 -20.30 -1.05 10.16
C VAL A 21 -19.58 -0.65 11.44
N GLU A 22 -19.60 -1.52 12.45
CA GLU A 22 -18.89 -1.29 13.72
C GLU A 22 -17.37 -1.26 13.55
N LEU A 23 -16.85 -2.02 12.59
CA LEU A 23 -15.44 -2.11 12.28
C LEU A 23 -15.22 -1.91 10.77
N SER A 24 -14.99 -0.66 10.41
CA SER A 24 -14.62 -0.24 9.05
C SER A 24 -13.25 -0.77 8.63
N PHE A 25 -12.96 -0.69 7.32
CA PHE A 25 -11.69 -1.12 6.74
C PHE A 25 -10.51 -0.37 7.39
N SER A 26 -10.60 0.96 7.50
CA SER A 26 -9.57 1.80 8.11
C SER A 26 -9.35 1.51 9.59
N GLN A 27 -10.41 1.19 10.34
CA GLN A 27 -10.31 0.79 11.74
C GLN A 27 -9.65 -0.59 11.88
N ARG A 28 -9.99 -1.54 11.02
CA ARG A 28 -9.35 -2.86 10.99
C ARG A 28 -7.86 -2.73 10.64
N LEU A 29 -7.54 -1.99 9.59
CA LEU A 29 -6.18 -1.70 9.16
C LEU A 29 -5.34 -1.13 10.29
N ALA A 30 -5.88 -0.12 10.99
CA ALA A 30 -5.24 0.49 12.14
C ALA A 30 -4.98 -0.51 13.26
N ARG A 31 -6.00 -1.31 13.62
CA ARG A 31 -5.90 -2.30 14.69
C ARG A 31 -4.88 -3.40 14.40
N GLU A 32 -4.87 -3.94 13.19
CA GLU A 32 -4.02 -5.08 12.82
C GLU A 32 -2.54 -4.69 12.67
N ASN A 33 -2.26 -3.43 12.35
CA ASN A 33 -0.89 -2.92 12.21
C ASN A 33 -0.39 -2.10 13.41
N GLY A 34 -1.22 -1.92 14.45
CA GLY A 34 -0.89 -1.07 15.60
C GLY A 34 -0.77 0.41 15.25
N TRP A 35 -1.45 0.86 14.19
CA TRP A 35 -1.44 2.25 13.75
C TRP A 35 -2.54 3.07 14.44
N ASN A 36 -2.33 4.37 14.55
CA ASN A 36 -3.43 5.28 14.85
C ASN A 36 -4.29 5.50 13.59
N ARG A 37 -5.54 5.93 13.81
CA ARG A 37 -6.52 6.14 12.72
C ARG A 37 -6.03 7.13 11.65
N ARG A 38 -5.38 8.22 12.05
CA ARG A 38 -4.89 9.24 11.11
C ARG A 38 -3.83 8.65 10.17
N PHE A 39 -2.94 7.82 10.70
CA PHE A 39 -1.91 7.15 9.91
C PHE A 39 -2.54 6.13 8.94
N ALA A 40 -3.50 5.33 9.39
CA ALA A 40 -4.20 4.38 8.53
C ALA A 40 -4.91 5.06 7.34
N LEU A 41 -5.57 6.20 7.57
CA LEU A 41 -6.21 6.98 6.49
C LEU A 41 -5.19 7.54 5.49
N ARG A 42 -4.05 8.05 5.98
CA ARG A 42 -2.95 8.49 5.09
C ARG A 42 -2.37 7.33 4.28
N ALA A 43 -2.19 6.16 4.89
CA ALA A 43 -1.73 4.97 4.18
C ALA A 43 -2.70 4.53 3.07
N ILE A 44 -4.02 4.66 3.29
CA ILE A 44 -5.03 4.41 2.25
C ILE A 44 -4.92 5.40 1.08
N GLU A 45 -4.67 6.68 1.35
CA GLU A 45 -4.44 7.67 0.28
C GLU A 45 -3.17 7.36 -0.52
N GLU A 46 -2.09 6.95 0.14
CA GLU A 46 -0.86 6.53 -0.54
C GLU A 46 -1.04 5.22 -1.33
N TYR A 47 -1.89 4.31 -0.85
CA TYR A 47 -2.30 3.12 -1.60
C TYR A 47 -3.06 3.47 -2.88
N LYS A 48 -3.96 4.47 -2.83
CA LYS A 48 -4.67 4.99 -4.02
C LYS A 48 -3.68 5.57 -5.04
N ARG A 49 -2.71 6.38 -4.59
CA ARG A 49 -1.63 6.90 -5.44
C ARG A 49 -0.79 5.78 -6.06
N PHE A 50 -0.41 4.79 -5.27
CA PHE A 50 0.32 3.63 -5.77
C PHE A 50 -0.48 2.86 -6.83
N MET A 51 -1.78 2.63 -6.62
CA MET A 51 -2.64 1.98 -7.60
C MET A 51 -2.77 2.76 -8.91
N TYR A 52 -2.75 4.10 -8.83
CA TYR A 52 -2.64 4.92 -10.04
C TYR A 52 -1.32 4.67 -10.77
N LEU A 53 -0.18 4.59 -10.07
CA LEU A 53 1.10 4.25 -10.70
C LEU A 53 1.08 2.85 -11.33
N VAL A 54 0.54 1.83 -10.64
CA VAL A 54 0.38 0.48 -11.19
C VAL A 54 -0.38 0.51 -12.52
N CYS A 55 -1.47 1.28 -12.58
CA CYS A 55 -2.40 1.27 -13.70
C CYS A 55 -1.99 2.18 -14.88
N SER A 56 -1.27 3.27 -14.62
CA SER A 56 -0.93 4.29 -15.63
C SER A 56 0.44 4.09 -16.28
N GLY A 57 1.17 3.03 -15.90
CA GLY A 57 2.57 2.84 -16.29
C GLY A 57 2.80 1.60 -17.14
N THR A 58 3.95 1.58 -17.81
CA THR A 58 4.43 0.43 -18.57
C THR A 58 5.50 -0.37 -17.83
N THR A 59 6.05 0.18 -16.73
CA THR A 59 7.06 -0.47 -15.91
C THR A 59 6.47 -0.98 -14.59
N PRO A 60 6.98 -2.11 -14.06
CA PRO A 60 6.62 -2.59 -12.74
C PRO A 60 6.91 -1.55 -11.65
N VAL A 61 6.07 -1.53 -10.61
CA VAL A 61 6.26 -0.70 -9.42
C VAL A 61 6.19 -1.57 -8.16
N THR A 62 6.92 -1.18 -7.13
CA THR A 62 7.00 -1.88 -5.84
C THR A 62 6.48 -0.96 -4.74
N PRO A 63 5.49 -1.38 -3.93
CA PRO A 63 4.98 -0.55 -2.85
C PRO A 63 5.96 -0.46 -1.67
N SER A 64 5.77 0.55 -0.83
CA SER A 64 6.34 0.51 0.52
C SER A 64 5.66 -0.57 1.36
N GLU A 65 6.28 -1.01 2.46
CA GLU A 65 5.66 -1.99 3.36
C GLU A 65 4.30 -1.50 3.86
N THR A 66 4.20 -0.22 4.22
CA THR A 66 2.95 0.40 4.69
C THR A 66 1.83 0.31 3.65
N VAL A 67 2.13 0.66 2.39
CA VAL A 67 1.16 0.57 1.30
C VAL A 67 0.80 -0.87 0.96
N ASP A 68 1.77 -1.77 1.05
CA ASP A 68 1.57 -3.21 0.84
C ASP A 68 0.63 -3.82 1.89
N GLN A 69 0.71 -3.38 3.16
CA GLN A 69 -0.24 -3.80 4.20
C GLN A 69 -1.68 -3.35 3.92
N VAL A 70 -1.87 -2.16 3.33
CA VAL A 70 -3.21 -1.73 2.86
C VAL A 70 -3.70 -2.65 1.76
N TRP A 71 -2.83 -2.97 0.80
CA TRP A 71 -3.18 -3.84 -0.32
C TRP A 71 -3.51 -5.27 0.15
N HIS A 72 -2.70 -5.84 1.04
CA HIS A 72 -2.96 -7.15 1.66
C HIS A 72 -4.33 -7.20 2.32
N LEU A 73 -4.68 -6.20 3.13
CA LEU A 73 -6.00 -6.16 3.74
C LEU A 73 -7.09 -6.05 2.67
N HIS A 74 -6.90 -5.23 1.63
CA HIS A 74 -7.87 -5.08 0.56
C HIS A 74 -8.14 -6.41 -0.17
N LEU A 75 -7.10 -7.19 -0.47
CA LEU A 75 -7.24 -8.52 -1.09
C LEU A 75 -8.11 -9.48 -0.28
N ILE A 76 -8.08 -9.39 1.06
CA ILE A 76 -8.92 -10.21 1.94
C ILE A 76 -10.40 -9.81 1.80
N TYR A 77 -10.70 -8.53 1.54
CA TYR A 77 -12.04 -8.06 1.20
C TYR A 77 -12.33 -8.34 -0.29
N SER A 78 -12.30 -9.62 -0.67
CA SER A 78 -12.24 -10.06 -2.08
C SER A 78 -13.33 -9.45 -2.98
N LYS A 79 -14.56 -9.27 -2.50
CA LYS A 79 -15.62 -8.59 -3.26
C LYS A 79 -15.35 -7.10 -3.46
N LEU A 80 -14.95 -6.39 -2.39
CA LEU A 80 -14.58 -4.98 -2.51
C LEU A 80 -13.38 -4.83 -3.44
N TYR A 81 -12.40 -5.74 -3.38
CA TYR A 81 -11.23 -5.68 -4.24
C TYR A 81 -11.56 -6.00 -5.70
N TRP A 82 -12.12 -7.17 -5.98
CA TRP A 82 -12.29 -7.64 -7.36
C TRP A 82 -13.46 -6.97 -8.08
N GLU A 83 -14.62 -6.87 -7.43
CA GLU A 83 -15.84 -6.36 -8.08
C GLU A 83 -15.87 -4.83 -8.05
N GLU A 84 -15.65 -4.22 -6.88
CA GLU A 84 -15.76 -2.78 -6.73
C GLU A 84 -14.48 -2.07 -7.20
N PHE A 85 -13.31 -2.37 -6.62
CA PHE A 85 -12.09 -1.64 -6.89
C PHE A 85 -11.49 -1.98 -8.25
N CYS A 86 -11.14 -3.24 -8.53
CA CYS A 86 -10.61 -3.64 -9.84
C CYS A 86 -11.65 -3.50 -10.96
N GLY A 87 -12.87 -4.01 -10.74
CA GLY A 87 -13.93 -4.02 -11.75
C GLY A 87 -14.50 -2.63 -12.07
N ALA A 88 -14.96 -1.88 -11.07
CA ALA A 88 -15.63 -0.61 -11.29
C ALA A 88 -14.68 0.61 -11.26
N VAL A 89 -13.72 0.64 -10.35
CA VAL A 89 -12.83 1.80 -10.16
C VAL A 89 -11.65 1.78 -11.12
N LEU A 90 -10.83 0.73 -11.09
CA LEU A 90 -9.63 0.60 -11.94
C LEU A 90 -10.01 0.21 -13.37
N GLN A 91 -11.13 -0.52 -13.55
CA GLN A 91 -11.58 -1.09 -14.82
C GLN A 91 -10.57 -2.03 -15.47
N GLN A 92 -9.72 -2.64 -14.65
CA GLN A 92 -8.77 -3.67 -15.06
C GLN A 92 -8.38 -4.55 -13.87
N PRO A 93 -8.05 -5.83 -14.11
CA PRO A 93 -7.54 -6.69 -13.06
C PRO A 93 -6.14 -6.22 -12.64
N VAL A 94 -5.93 -6.12 -11.33
CA VAL A 94 -4.61 -5.92 -10.74
C VAL A 94 -4.37 -7.10 -9.82
N HIS A 95 -3.23 -7.76 -9.95
CA HIS A 95 -2.86 -8.93 -9.15
C HIS A 95 -1.71 -8.57 -8.22
N HIS A 96 -1.78 -9.06 -6.98
CA HIS A 96 -0.65 -9.05 -6.07
C HIS A 96 0.14 -10.34 -6.26
N SER A 97 1.45 -10.20 -6.46
CA SER A 97 2.37 -11.33 -6.60
C SER A 97 3.41 -11.27 -5.48
N PRO A 98 3.49 -12.27 -4.61
CA PRO A 98 4.54 -12.34 -3.62
C PRO A 98 5.92 -12.49 -4.30
N THR A 99 6.98 -12.01 -3.64
CA THR A 99 8.34 -12.31 -4.09
C THR A 99 8.62 -13.80 -4.02
N GLU A 100 9.29 -14.35 -5.04
CA GLU A 100 9.80 -15.73 -5.02
C GLU A 100 11.03 -15.89 -4.11
N GLY A 101 11.58 -14.78 -3.61
CA GLY A 101 12.73 -14.76 -2.70
C GLY A 101 14.08 -14.93 -3.40
N GLY A 102 15.15 -14.82 -2.61
CA GLY A 102 16.54 -14.88 -3.07
C GLY A 102 17.20 -13.51 -3.33
N LYS A 103 18.53 -13.50 -3.40
CA LYS A 103 19.32 -12.26 -3.52
C LYS A 103 19.08 -11.49 -4.82
N ILE A 104 18.81 -12.22 -5.91
CA ILE A 104 18.52 -11.63 -7.23
C ILE A 104 17.20 -10.86 -7.17
N GLU A 105 16.17 -11.47 -6.61
CA GLU A 105 14.87 -10.83 -6.39
C GLU A 105 14.99 -9.61 -5.47
N GLN A 106 15.75 -9.72 -4.37
CA GLN A 106 16.01 -8.58 -3.48
C GLN A 106 16.64 -7.38 -4.19
N GLY A 107 17.64 -7.62 -5.06
CA GLY A 107 18.26 -6.56 -5.86
C GLY A 107 17.29 -5.91 -6.85
N LYS A 108 16.46 -6.72 -7.53
CA LYS A 108 15.42 -6.23 -8.45
C LYS A 108 14.36 -5.39 -7.73
N PHE A 109 13.86 -5.85 -6.59
CA PHE A 109 12.85 -5.11 -5.82
C PHE A 109 13.39 -3.80 -5.25
N ALA A 110 14.67 -3.75 -4.89
CA ALA A 110 15.32 -2.50 -4.49
C ALA A 110 15.34 -1.48 -5.64
N GLN A 111 15.70 -1.92 -6.85
CA GLN A 111 15.65 -1.06 -8.04
C GLN A 111 14.22 -0.62 -8.36
N PHE A 112 13.26 -1.55 -8.43
CA PHE A 112 11.86 -1.22 -8.70
C PHE A 112 11.25 -0.28 -7.66
N TYR A 113 11.63 -0.41 -6.39
CA TYR A 113 11.20 0.53 -5.36
C TYR A 113 11.80 1.92 -5.58
N SER A 114 13.09 2.02 -5.93
CA SER A 114 13.71 3.29 -6.31
C SER A 114 13.00 3.94 -7.50
N ASP A 115 12.74 3.15 -8.55
CA ASP A 115 12.03 3.61 -9.75
C ASP A 115 10.59 4.05 -9.42
N THR A 116 9.95 3.36 -8.47
CA THR A 116 8.62 3.74 -7.97
C THR A 116 8.64 5.10 -7.30
N LEU A 117 9.62 5.38 -6.44
CA LEU A 117 9.75 6.68 -5.77
C LEU A 117 10.03 7.81 -6.77
N GLN A 118 10.89 7.56 -7.76
CA GLN A 118 11.15 8.51 -8.84
C GLN A 118 9.87 8.80 -9.63
N ARG A 119 9.18 7.75 -10.06
CA ARG A 119 7.95 7.88 -10.83
C ARG A 119 6.83 8.55 -10.04
N TYR A 120 6.75 8.31 -8.73
CA TYR A 120 5.85 9.03 -7.84
C TYR A 120 6.10 10.54 -7.93
N GLN A 121 7.35 10.97 -7.75
CA GLN A 121 7.74 12.38 -7.81
C GLN A 121 7.41 13.01 -9.18
N GLU A 122 7.69 12.31 -10.27
CA GLU A 122 7.38 12.76 -11.64
C GLU A 122 5.87 12.89 -11.89
N THR A 123 5.09 11.96 -11.34
CA THR A 123 3.63 11.89 -11.55
C THR A 123 2.89 12.93 -10.72
N PHE A 124 3.22 13.06 -9.43
CA PHE A 124 2.48 13.87 -8.47
C PHE A 124 3.10 15.25 -8.23
N GLY A 125 4.33 15.49 -8.69
CA GLY A 125 5.05 16.75 -8.52
C GLY A 125 5.57 16.98 -7.09
N GLU A 126 5.44 16.00 -6.20
CA GLU A 126 5.86 16.06 -4.80
C GLU A 126 6.52 14.76 -4.36
N ALA A 127 7.39 14.84 -3.36
CA ALA A 127 8.03 13.66 -2.80
C ALA A 127 7.00 12.88 -1.97
N PRO A 128 7.01 11.54 -2.02
CA PRO A 128 6.11 10.75 -1.19
C PRO A 128 6.45 10.93 0.30
N PRO A 129 5.45 10.90 1.20
CA PRO A 129 5.68 11.12 2.63
C PRO A 129 6.56 10.04 3.22
N SER A 130 7.71 10.42 3.78
CA SER A 130 8.79 9.50 4.17
C SER A 130 8.47 8.56 5.34
N ASP A 131 7.43 8.85 6.11
CA ASP A 131 6.90 7.97 7.15
C ASP A 131 6.03 6.82 6.60
N ILE A 132 5.53 6.96 5.35
CA ILE A 132 4.79 5.91 4.64
C ILE A 132 5.67 5.27 3.54
N TRP A 133 6.51 6.08 2.89
CA TRP A 133 7.46 5.69 1.85
C TRP A 133 8.89 5.92 2.32
N PRO A 134 9.42 5.03 3.19
CA PRO A 134 10.76 5.18 3.73
C PRO A 134 11.82 5.01 2.63
N PRO A 135 13.03 5.56 2.81
CA PRO A 135 14.15 5.32 1.90
C PRO A 135 14.53 3.84 1.85
N LEU A 136 15.24 3.43 0.79
CA LEU A 136 15.64 2.04 0.54
C LEU A 136 16.31 1.38 1.76
N SER A 137 17.18 2.11 2.46
CA SER A 137 17.91 1.62 3.64
C SER A 137 17.01 1.20 4.79
N LYS A 138 15.83 1.81 4.92
CA LYS A 138 14.82 1.46 5.91
C LYS A 138 13.84 0.41 5.36
N ARG A 139 13.43 0.50 4.09
CA ARG A 139 12.47 -0.42 3.47
C ARG A 139 12.98 -1.87 3.42
N PHE A 140 14.25 -2.06 3.05
CA PHE A 140 14.90 -3.38 2.92
C PHE A 140 15.83 -3.69 4.10
N GLY A 141 15.64 -3.01 5.23
CA GLY A 141 16.32 -3.35 6.49
C GLY A 141 15.92 -4.72 7.03
N THR A 142 16.51 -5.14 8.15
CA THR A 142 16.35 -6.48 8.75
C THR A 142 15.00 -6.73 9.43
N ALA A 143 13.95 -5.96 9.11
CA ALA A 143 12.65 -6.08 9.73
C ALA A 143 12.07 -7.49 9.52
N LYS A 144 11.72 -8.15 10.63
CA LYS A 144 11.08 -9.48 10.64
C LYS A 144 9.71 -9.37 11.29
N TRP A 145 8.68 -9.22 10.46
CA TRP A 145 7.30 -9.14 10.94
C TRP A 145 6.76 -10.53 11.28
N ARG A 146 6.10 -10.62 12.44
CA ARG A 146 5.44 -11.82 12.94
C ARG A 146 4.17 -11.39 13.67
N TRP A 147 3.13 -12.22 13.57
CA TRP A 147 1.93 -12.06 14.35
C TRP A 147 2.21 -12.60 15.75
N VAL A 148 1.95 -11.78 16.76
CA VAL A 148 2.22 -12.12 18.16
C VAL A 148 0.96 -11.79 18.96
N ASP A 149 0.54 -12.72 19.83
CA ASP A 149 -0.55 -12.47 20.76
C ASP A 149 -0.06 -11.58 21.90
N LEU A 150 -0.35 -10.28 21.81
CA LEU A 150 0.07 -9.28 22.80
C LEU A 150 -0.63 -9.42 24.17
N LYS A 151 -1.64 -10.31 24.31
CA LYS A 151 -2.17 -10.69 25.63
C LYS A 151 -1.27 -11.70 26.34
N ARG A 152 -0.46 -12.44 25.58
CA ARG A 152 0.44 -13.50 26.10
C ARG A 152 1.89 -13.07 26.11
N PHE A 153 2.29 -12.16 25.24
CA PHE A 153 3.67 -11.76 25.04
C PHE A 153 3.83 -10.25 25.03
N TRP A 154 4.97 -9.77 25.53
CA TRP A 154 5.37 -8.37 25.46
C TRP A 154 6.42 -8.18 24.35
N LEU A 155 6.34 -7.05 23.63
CA LEU A 155 7.38 -6.62 22.70
C LEU A 155 8.31 -5.66 23.42
N VAL A 156 9.54 -6.08 23.65
CA VAL A 156 10.59 -5.25 24.26
C VAL A 156 11.54 -4.79 23.15
N PRO A 157 11.86 -3.49 23.03
CA PRO A 157 12.82 -3.01 22.04
C PRO A 157 14.19 -3.65 22.26
N LYS A 158 14.93 -3.84 21.16
CA LYS A 158 16.33 -4.24 21.25
C LYS A 158 17.16 -3.01 21.62
N TRP A 159 18.05 -3.17 22.59
CA TRP A 159 19.05 -2.19 23.02
C TRP A 159 20.31 -2.32 22.19
#